data_AF-A0A2N9GCA7-F1
#
_entry.id   AF-A0A2N9GCA7-F1
#
_cell.length_a   1.000
_cell.length_b   1.000
_cell.length_c   1.000
_cell.angle_alpha   90.00
_cell.angle_beta   90.00
_cell.angle_gamma   90.00
#
_symmetry.space_group_name_H-M   'P 1'
#
loop_
_entity.id
_entity.type
_entity.pdbx_description
1 polymer ?
#
loop_
_entity_poly.entity_id
_entity_poly.type
_entity_poly.pdbx_seq_one_letter_code
_entity_poly.pdbx_strand_id
1 'polypeptide(L)' 'MLEKLEDWTVEEGALSRLRDLEIRSCANLHKLPDGLQHVKTLQELKLSKMPREFTERIKDSNSKDWGKIEHVRHVIIEP' A
#
# COMPACT_ATOMS: atom_id res chain seq x y z
N MET A 1 9.47 13.04 0.69
CA MET A 1 9.03 12.54 -0.63
C MET A 1 10.07 11.53 -1.08
N LEU A 2 9.66 10.34 -1.51
CA LEU A 2 10.58 9.29 -1.96
C LEU A 2 10.42 9.12 -3.47
N GLU A 3 10.80 10.16 -4.22
CA GLU A 3 10.57 10.24 -5.68
C GLU A 3 11.23 9.10 -6.46
N LYS A 4 12.31 8.54 -5.92
CA LYS A 4 13.08 7.45 -6.51
C LYS A 4 12.68 6.05 -6.00
N LEU A 5 11.72 5.97 -5.08
CA LEU A 5 11.29 4.68 -4.56
C LEU A 5 10.41 3.98 -5.59
N GLU A 6 10.97 2.93 -6.20
CA GLU A 6 10.30 2.12 -7.21
C GLU A 6 9.62 0.88 -6.60
N ASP A 7 10.27 0.29 -5.60
CA ASP A 7 9.81 -0.88 -4.88
C ASP A 7 10.35 -0.93 -3.44
N TRP A 8 9.65 -1.69 -2.61
CA TRP A 8 10.12 -2.12 -1.29
C TRP A 8 9.39 -3.41 -0.87
N THR A 9 9.90 -4.08 0.16
CA THR A 9 9.37 -5.36 0.64
C THR A 9 9.11 -5.33 2.14
N VAL A 10 8.20 -6.18 2.61
CA VAL A 10 7.96 -6.46 4.03
C VAL A 10 8.33 -7.91 4.28
N GLU A 11 9.38 -8.11 5.09
CA GLU A 11 9.80 -9.46 5.50
C GLU A 11 8.76 -10.11 6.42
N GLU A 12 8.73 -11.45 6.43
CA GLU A 12 7.84 -12.20 7.33
C GLU A 12 8.14 -11.86 8.80
N GLY A 13 7.10 -11.57 9.58
CA GLY A 13 7.23 -11.14 10.97
C GLY A 13 7.62 -9.67 11.16
N ALA A 14 8.01 -8.96 10.09
CA ALA A 14 8.21 -7.52 10.15
C ALA A 14 6.89 -6.78 10.37
N LEU A 15 6.98 -5.55 10.90
CA LEU A 15 5.84 -4.65 11.08
C LEU A 15 4.67 -5.28 11.87
N SER A 16 4.94 -6.25 12.76
CA SER A 16 3.94 -7.08 13.44
C SER A 16 2.88 -6.31 14.24
N ARG A 17 3.16 -5.05 14.60
CA ARG A 17 2.25 -4.17 15.35
C ARG A 17 1.73 -2.99 14.55
N LEU A 18 2.08 -2.88 13.26
CA LEU A 18 1.69 -1.75 12.43
C LEU A 18 0.18 -1.76 12.22
N ARG A 19 -0.47 -0.64 12.56
CA ARG A 19 -1.92 -0.46 12.39
C ARG A 19 -2.28 0.50 11.28
N ASP A 20 -1.43 1.50 11.06
CA ASP A 20 -1.69 2.58 10.12
C ASP A 20 -0.45 2.75 9.23
N LEU A 21 -0.65 2.74 7.92
CA LEU A 21 0.41 2.95 6.93
C LEU A 21 -0.01 4.08 5.98
N GLU A 22 0.83 5.10 5.87
CA GLU A 22 0.68 6.14 4.85
C GLU A 22 1.78 6.01 3.79
N ILE A 23 1.39 5.95 2.51
CA ILE A 23 2.28 6.10 1.37
C ILE A 23 1.97 7.44 0.71
N ARG A 24 2.94 8.36 0.78
CA ARG A 24 2.74 9.75 0.35
C ARG A 24 3.76 10.17 -0.70
N SER A 25 3.26 10.66 -1.83
CA SER A 25 4.07 11.29 -2.87
C SER A 25 5.21 10.41 -3.41
N CYS A 26 4.93 9.13 -3.67
CA CYS A 26 5.87 8.19 -4.28
C CYS A 26 5.51 7.97 -5.75
N ALA A 27 6.00 8.87 -6.63
CA ALA A 27 5.61 8.88 -8.04
C ALA A 27 6.07 7.65 -8.84
N ASN A 28 7.21 7.07 -8.47
CA ASN A 28 7.79 5.90 -9.13
C ASN A 28 7.37 4.57 -8.50
N LEU A 29 6.58 4.59 -7.41
CA LEU A 29 6.15 3.35 -6.78
C LEU A 29 5.05 2.70 -7.61
N HIS A 30 5.37 1.58 -8.27
CA HIS A 30 4.46 0.95 -9.22
C HIS A 30 3.58 -0.16 -8.62
N LYS A 31 3.91 -0.66 -7.43
CA LYS A 31 3.15 -1.73 -6.76
C LYS A 31 3.13 -1.52 -5.25
N LEU A 32 2.17 -2.13 -4.58
CA LEU A 32 2.25 -2.28 -3.12
C LEU A 32 3.45 -3.18 -2.76
N PRO A 33 4.07 -2.99 -1.59
CA PRO A 33 5.19 -3.83 -1.18
C PRO A 33 4.76 -5.29 -1.10
N ASP A 34 5.63 -6.17 -1.58
CA ASP A 34 5.43 -7.60 -1.40
C ASP A 34 5.53 -7.91 0.09
N GLY A 35 4.66 -8.80 0.58
CA GLY A 35 4.61 -9.18 1.99
C GLY A 35 3.65 -8.35 2.86
N LEU A 36 3.07 -7.27 2.34
CA LEU A 36 2.07 -6.48 3.07
C LEU A 36 0.86 -7.33 3.49
N GLN A 37 0.52 -8.37 2.72
CA GLN A 37 -0.54 -9.33 3.05
C GLN A 37 -0.30 -10.05 4.39
N HIS A 38 0.94 -10.09 4.89
CA HIS A 38 1.30 -10.73 6.16
C HIS A 38 1.12 -9.79 7.36
N VAL A 39 0.97 -8.48 7.15
CA VAL A 39 0.76 -7.48 8.21
C VAL A 39 -0.70 -7.46 8.64
N LYS A 40 -1.18 -8.58 9.20
CA LYS A 40 -2.60 -8.76 9.60
C LYS A 40 -3.11 -7.75 10.63
N THR A 41 -2.21 -7.00 11.26
CA THR A 41 -2.54 -5.93 12.20
C THR A 41 -2.87 -4.60 11.54
N LEU A 42 -2.60 -4.45 10.24
CA LEU A 42 -2.86 -3.24 9.48
C LEU A 42 -4.37 -3.00 9.34
N GLN A 43 -4.84 -1.86 9.82
CA GLN A 43 -6.24 -1.44 9.82
C GLN A 43 -6.50 -0.33 8.82
N GLU A 44 -5.55 0.60 8.67
CA GLU A 44 -5.65 1.73 7.77
C GLU A 44 -4.47 1.78 6.79
N LEU A 45 -4.80 1.90 5.50
CA LEU A 45 -3.86 2.27 4.44
C LEU A 45 -4.30 3.60 3.85
N LYS A 46 -3.43 4.60 3.96
CA LYS A 46 -3.61 5.92 3.39
C LYS A 46 -2.67 6.14 2.20
N LEU A 47 -3.23 6.52 1.06
CA LEU A 47 -2.51 6.89 -0.16
C LEU A 47 -2.76 8.36 -0.45
N SER A 48 -1.74 9.21 -0.30
CA SER A 48 -1.88 10.65 -0.50
C SER A 48 -0.94 11.15 -1.58
N LYS A 49 -1.45 11.98 -2.51
CA LYS A 49 -0.67 12.52 -3.63
C LYS A 49 0.07 11.44 -4.42
N MET A 50 -0.60 10.31 -4.65
CA MET A 50 -0.07 9.16 -5.38
C MET A 50 -0.47 9.24 -6.87
N PRO A 51 0.30 8.65 -7.80
CA PRO A 51 -0.10 8.60 -9.20
C PRO A 51 -1.50 8.00 -9.38
N ARG A 52 -2.32 8.62 -10.23
CA ARG A 52 -3.70 8.18 -10.48
C ARG A 52 -3.77 6.71 -10.87
N GLU A 53 -2.89 6.28 -11.78
CA GLU A 53 -2.81 4.89 -12.24
C GLU A 53 -2.57 3.89 -11.10
N PHE A 54 -1.75 4.28 -10.11
CA PHE A 54 -1.53 3.48 -8.91
C PHE A 54 -2.82 3.36 -8.10
N THR A 55 -3.44 4.50 -7.79
CA THR A 55 -4.67 4.51 -6.97
C THR A 55 -5.83 3.78 -7.61
N GLU A 56 -5.95 3.79 -8.95
CA GLU A 56 -7.01 3.05 -9.65
C GLU A 56 -6.81 1.53 -9.60
N ARG A 57 -5.56 1.04 -9.68
CA ARG A 57 -5.28 -0.39 -9.45
C ARG A 57 -5.69 -0.81 -8.04
N ILE A 58 -5.38 -0.01 -7.03
CA ILE A 58 -5.72 -0.30 -5.64
C ILE A 58 -7.24 -0.38 -5.40
N LYS A 59 -8.04 0.38 -6.15
CA LYS A 59 -9.52 0.33 -6.07
C LYS A 59 -10.12 -0.87 -6.80
N ASP A 60 -9.41 -1.47 -7.75
CA ASP A 60 -9.89 -2.62 -8.51
C ASP A 60 -9.63 -3.91 -7.74
N SER A 61 -10.70 -4.56 -7.27
CA SER A 61 -10.65 -5.82 -6.54
C SER A 61 -10.15 -7.01 -7.39
N ASN A 62 -10.13 -6.86 -8.72
CA ASN A 62 -9.56 -7.86 -9.63
C ASN A 62 -8.08 -7.61 -9.91
N SER A 63 -7.50 -6.52 -9.39
CA SER A 63 -6.08 -6.23 -9.58
C SER A 63 -5.19 -7.17 -8.77
N LYS A 64 -3.96 -7.38 -9.26
CA LYS A 64 -2.94 -8.15 -8.53
C LYS A 64 -2.53 -7.50 -7.20
N ASP A 65 -2.72 -6.19 -7.06
CA ASP A 65 -2.37 -5.46 -5.84
C ASP A 65 -3.45 -5.62 -4.75
N TRP A 66 -4.71 -5.90 -5.11
CA TRP A 66 -5.81 -6.05 -4.14
C TRP A 66 -5.53 -7.13 -3.08
N GLY A 67 -5.00 -8.29 -3.48
CA GLY A 67 -4.68 -9.38 -2.55
C GLY A 67 -3.65 -8.99 -1.46
N LYS A 68 -2.90 -7.91 -1.65
CA LYS A 68 -1.95 -7.40 -0.64
C LYS A 68 -2.64 -6.64 0.48
N ILE A 69 -3.84 -6.13 0.26
CA ILE A 69 -4.55 -5.24 1.17
C ILE A 69 -6.00 -5.65 1.45
N GLU A 70 -6.45 -6.79 0.94
CA GLU A 70 -7.82 -7.31 1.17
C GLU A 70 -8.21 -7.42 2.66
N HIS A 71 -7.22 -7.52 3.56
CA HIS A 71 -7.39 -7.63 5.00
C HIS A 71 -7.47 -6.26 5.71
N VAL A 72 -7.13 -5.17 5.01
CA VAL A 72 -7.12 -3.81 5.53
C VAL A 72 -8.56 -3.27 5.55
N ARG A 73 -8.97 -2.69 6.68
CA ARG A 73 -10.37 -2.26 6.88
C ARG A 73 -10.67 -0.92 6.23
N HIS A 74 -9.71 -0.01 6.26
CA HIS A 74 -9.88 1.37 5.82
C HIS A 74 -8.80 1.68 4.78
N VAL A 75 -9.20 1.88 3.54
CA VAL A 75 -8.31 2.35 2.47
C VAL A 75 -8.75 3.75 2.09
N ILE A 76 -7.91 4.74 2.39
CA ILE A 76 -8.18 6.15 2.16
C ILE A 76 -7.29 6.63 1.03
N ILE A 77 -7.90 7.18 -0.02
CA ILE A 77 -7.17 7.72 -1.18
C ILE A 77 -7.44 9.20 -1.26
N GLU A 78 -6.39 9.99 -1.03
CA GLU A 78 -6.42 11.44 -1.13
C GLU A 78 -5.70 11.91 -2.41
N PRO A 79 -6.24 12.96 -3.07
CA PRO A 79 -5.62 13.54 -4.26
C PRO A 79 -4.21 14.09 -4.01
#